data_AF-A0A158BJR4-F1
#
_entry.id   AF-A0A158BJR4-F1
#
_cell.length_a   1.000
_cell.length_b   1.000
_cell.length_c   1.000
_cell.angle_alpha   90.00
_cell.angle_beta   90.00
_cell.angle_gamma   90.00
#
_symmetry.space_group_name_H-M   'P 1'
#
loop_
_entity.id
_entity.type
_entity.pdbx_description
1 polymer ?
#
loop_
_entity_poly.entity_id
_entity_poly.type
_entity_poly.pdbx_seq_one_letter_code
_entity_poly.pdbx_strand_id
1 'polypeptide(L)' 'MNEINITVNGMLYTGRFTLDSNVVTVQSAYGKKSTQLGRLAPVTVAEMLLRELVRASMS' A
#
# COMPACT_ATOMS: atom_id res chain seq x y z
N MET A 1 10.83 -0.11 7.66
CA MET A 1 9.85 -0.17 6.55
C MET A 1 9.83 -1.58 6.02
N ASN A 2 8.65 -2.17 5.89
CA ASN A 2 8.47 -3.52 5.36
C ASN A 2 8.10 -3.44 3.89
N GLU A 3 8.68 -4.29 3.04
CA GLU A 3 8.33 -4.36 1.62
C GLU A 3 6.99 -5.09 1.43
N ILE A 4 6.22 -4.65 0.43
CA ILE A 4 5.00 -5.30 -0.04
C ILE A 4 4.98 -5.33 -1.56
N ASN A 5 4.41 -6.39 -2.11
CA ASN A 5 4.29 -6.62 -3.53
C ASN A 5 2.83 -6.98 -3.87
N ILE A 6 2.27 -6.38 -4.91
CA ILE A 6 0.94 -6.71 -5.42
C ILE A 6 0.99 -6.96 -6.92
N THR A 7 0.07 -7.79 -7.43
CA THR A 7 -0.12 -7.97 -8.86
C THR A 7 -1.39 -7.24 -9.31
N VAL A 8 -1.27 -6.36 -10.31
CA VAL A 8 -2.39 -5.65 -10.95
C VAL A 8 -2.26 -5.84 -12.46
N ASN A 9 -3.28 -6.38 -13.12
CA ASN A 9 -3.27 -6.65 -14.57
C ASN A 9 -2.04 -7.45 -15.05
N GLY A 10 -1.58 -8.42 -14.25
CA GLY A 10 -0.41 -9.26 -14.57
C GLY A 10 0.95 -8.59 -14.35
N MET A 11 0.99 -7.30 -13.99
CA MET A 11 2.22 -6.59 -13.62
C MET A 11 2.43 -6.60 -12.11
N LEU A 12 3.70 -6.81 -11.71
CA LEU A 12 4.13 -6.75 -10.31
C LEU A 12 4.43 -5.30 -9.93
N TYR A 13 3.88 -4.86 -8.80
CA TYR A 13 4.07 -3.53 -8.23
C TYR A 13 4.60 -3.64 -6.83
N THR A 14 5.68 -2.90 -6.55
CA THR A 14 6.36 -2.91 -5.26
C THR A 14 6.13 -1.61 -4.50
N GLY A 15 5.96 -1.73 -3.19
CA GLY A 15 5.88 -0.62 -2.26
C GLY A 15 6.53 -0.98 -0.92
N ARG A 16 6.58 0.00 -0.03
CA ARG A 16 7.02 -0.19 1.35
C ARG A 16 5.97 0.39 2.29
N PHE A 17 5.75 -0.28 3.41
CA PHE A 17 4.83 0.21 4.43
C PHE A 17 5.46 0.30 5.82
N THR A 18 4.88 1.17 6.63
CA THR A 18 5.11 1.25 8.08
C THR A 18 3.77 1.16 8.79
N LEU A 19 3.80 0.64 10.02
CA LEU A 19 2.71 0.76 10.97
C LEU A 19 3.24 1.59 12.13
N ASP A 20 2.62 2.74 12.37
CA ASP A 20 2.92 3.59 13.52
C ASP A 20 1.60 4.09 14.11
N SER A 21 1.45 4.02 15.43
CA SER A 21 0.27 4.53 16.15
C SER A 21 -1.08 4.12 15.52
N ASN A 22 -1.18 2.86 15.08
CA ASN A 22 -2.34 2.30 14.38
C ASN A 22 -2.64 2.90 12.99
N VAL A 23 -1.69 3.60 12.40
CA VAL A 23 -1.73 4.16 11.05
C VAL A 23 -0.80 3.36 10.14
N VAL A 24 -1.36 2.79 9.08
CA VAL A 24 -0.61 2.17 8.00
C VAL A 24 -0.27 3.24 6.99
N THR A 25 1.01 3.44 6.74
CA THR A 25 1.52 4.34 5.69
C THR A 25 2.20 3.52 4.61
N VAL A 26 1.80 3.68 3.36
CA VAL A 26 2.39 3.06 2.18
C VAL A 26 3.09 4.12 1.34
N GLN A 27 4.30 3.82 0.89
CA GLN A 27 5.07 4.61 -0.05
C GLN A 27 5.55 3.72 -1.21
N SER A 28 5.40 4.21 -2.43
CA SER A 28 5.85 3.53 -3.66
C SER A 28 6.26 4.57 -4.71
N ALA A 29 6.67 4.09 -5.90
CA ALA A 29 6.92 4.96 -7.05
C ALA A 29 5.66 5.73 -7.52
N TYR A 30 4.46 5.27 -7.12
CA TYR A 30 3.17 5.85 -7.50
C TYR A 30 2.64 6.86 -6.47
N GLY A 31 3.38 7.12 -5.40
CA GLY A 31 3.05 8.10 -4.37
C GLY A 31 3.04 7.54 -2.96
N LYS A 32 2.38 8.27 -2.06
CA LYS A 32 2.28 7.94 -0.64
C LYS A 32 0.81 8.02 -0.19
N LYS A 33 0.35 7.03 0.56
CA LYS A 33 -1.01 7.00 1.13
C LYS A 33 -0.98 6.45 2.54
N SER A 34 -1.84 6.99 3.42
CA SER A 34 -1.91 6.56 4.82
C SER A 34 -3.37 6.36 5.23
N THR A 35 -3.62 5.39 6.11
CA THR A 35 -4.96 5.16 6.69
C THR A 35 -4.85 4.51 8.07
N GLN A 36 -5.93 4.55 8.84
CA GLN A 36 -6.02 3.80 10.09
C GLN A 36 -6.17 2.30 9.80
N LEU A 37 -5.43 1.47 10.54
CA LEU A 37 -5.40 0.02 10.39
C LEU A 37 -6.78 -0.64 10.55
N GLY A 38 -7.61 -0.06 11.43
CA GLY A 38 -8.90 -0.63 11.79
C GLY A 38 -8.73 -2.01 12.44
N ARG A 39 -9.44 -3.02 11.91
CA ARG A 39 -9.41 -4.42 12.39
C ARG A 39 -8.68 -5.39 11.45
N LEU A 40 -8.18 -4.90 10.32
CA LEU A 40 -7.51 -5.73 9.33
C LEU A 40 -6.03 -5.90 9.68
N ALA A 41 -5.39 -6.90 9.08
CA ALA A 41 -3.94 -7.04 9.21
C ALA A 41 -3.21 -5.87 8.51
N PRO A 42 -2.09 -5.37 9.05
CA PRO A 42 -1.36 -4.23 8.47
C PRO A 42 -0.96 -4.45 7.02
N VAL A 43 -0.55 -5.67 6.68
CA VAL A 43 -0.18 -6.03 5.31
C VAL A 43 -1.37 -5.94 4.35
N THR A 44 -2.56 -6.38 4.76
CA THR A 44 -3.77 -6.32 3.93
C THR A 44 -4.16 -4.87 3.62
N VAL A 45 -4.13 -4.00 4.64
CA VAL A 45 -4.38 -2.56 4.45
C VAL A 45 -3.32 -1.95 3.54
N ALA A 46 -2.06 -2.33 3.73
CA ALA A 46 -0.96 -1.82 2.93
C ALA A 46 -1.08 -2.22 1.44
N GLU A 47 -1.46 -3.47 1.16
CA GLU A 47 -1.73 -3.94 -0.21
C GLU A 47 -2.90 -3.18 -0.86
N MET A 48 -3.98 -2.92 -0.11
CA MET A 48 -5.12 -2.12 -0.58
C MET A 48 -4.68 -0.71 -0.96
N LEU A 49 -3.95 -0.02 -0.08
CA LEU A 49 -3.42 1.32 -0.34
C LEU A 49 -2.47 1.35 -1.55
N LEU A 50 -1.59 0.35 -1.69
CA LEU A 50 -0.71 0.25 -2.84
C LEU A 50 -1.51 0.08 -4.15
N ARG A 51 -2.58 -0.73 -4.12
CA ARG A 51 -3.45 -0.93 -5.29
C ARG A 51 -4.17 0.35 -5.70
N GLU A 52 -4.62 1.14 -4.74
CA GLU A 52 -5.23 2.45 -5.00
C GLU A 52 -4.24 3.43 -5.60
N LEU A 53 -3.00 3.51 -5.09
CA LEU A 53 -1.93 4.34 -5.64
C LEU A 53 -1.61 3.95 -7.09
N VAL A 54 -1.46 2.65 -7.37
CA VAL A 54 -1.22 2.14 -8.72
C VAL A 54 -2.36 2.53 -9.66
N ARG A 55 -3.62 2.30 -9.26
CA ARG A 55 -4.79 2.68 -10.09
C ARG A 55 -4.86 4.18 -10.36
N ALA A 56 -4.57 5.02 -9.37
CA ALA A 56 -4.57 6.47 -9.53
C ALA A 56 -3.50 6.96 -10.51
N SER A 57 -2.36 6.26 -10.60
CA SER A 57 -1.28 6.59 -11.55
C SER A 57 -1.54 6.18 -13.00
N MET A 58 -2.56 5.35 -13.24
CA MET A 58 -2.96 4.85 -14.57
C MET A 58 -4.07 5.66 -15.23
N SER A 59 -4.61 6.67 -14.52
CA SER A 59 -5.66 7.58 -15.00
C SER A 59 -5.04 8.84 -15.57
#